data_AF-A0A2P4SQI3-F1
#
_entry.id   AF-A0A2P4SQI3-F1
#
_cell.length_a   1.000
_cell.length_b   1.000
_cell.length_c   1.000
_cell.angle_alpha   90.00
_cell.angle_beta   90.00
_cell.angle_gamma   90.00
#
_symmetry.space_group_name_H-M   'P 1'
#
loop_
_entity.id
_entity.type
_entity.pdbx_description
1 polymer ?
#
loop_
_entity_poly.entity_id
_entity_poly.type
_entity_poly.pdbx_seq_one_letter_code
_entity_poly.pdbx_strand_id
1 'polypeptide(L)'
;TVMTEIYLATANRSKSCSVSAEDYKDEHSRLMKAMDELDNPEHMPNGLDPSIWEKFCLARRNKLESEQLVCKCFILPLYFSKYILLKISVEFKNNARLVVKWIGSIDKLHLIELQEEKIKLQVNLTFQFLLKQGQVEVESTEIPDYAGAIFIKKSIIEELNCNIMDQVEKKIASMVKCKEFSKGIFQLEWEHKKMRMQIEDLNQKAQDIVTLPVTKDRQLFLTMLDYDSYMAHRIAAMEQTLAVMDKFEKLSYNLIYLFYSFGNAQLHKKNMKKHQKRIKELEKCISLKEQANYELSLELKEMLVSVSERRHISQAAGESQLTRILFYADMQHISERTAKQRYQEILKQKHLRGLIEEQEKHLDILQAEAERLRSKTFPLL
;
A
#
# COMPACT_ATOMS: atom_id res chain seq x y z
N THR A 1 -74.46 -16.97 22.57
CA THR A 1 -75.67 -16.75 23.40
C THR A 1 -76.82 -17.67 23.02
N VAL A 2 -77.03 -18.01 21.73
CA VAL A 2 -78.11 -18.91 21.28
C VAL A 2 -77.89 -20.40 21.62
N MET A 3 -76.64 -20.91 21.59
CA MET A 3 -76.37 -22.31 21.91
C MET A 3 -76.55 -22.67 23.38
N THR A 4 -76.33 -21.74 24.31
CA THR A 4 -76.52 -21.97 25.76
C THR A 4 -77.99 -21.99 26.17
N GLU A 5 -78.88 -21.29 25.47
CA GLU A 5 -80.32 -21.31 25.74
C GLU A 5 -80.96 -22.63 25.30
N ILE A 6 -80.47 -23.27 24.24
CA ILE A 6 -80.96 -24.58 23.78
C ILE A 6 -80.65 -25.67 24.83
N TYR A 7 -79.47 -25.63 25.46
CA TYR A 7 -79.12 -26.62 26.50
C TYR A 7 -79.93 -26.44 27.79
N LEU A 8 -80.25 -25.19 28.18
CA LEU A 8 -81.09 -24.91 29.36
C LEU A 8 -82.57 -25.26 29.13
N ALA A 9 -83.09 -25.06 27.92
CA ALA A 9 -84.46 -25.47 27.57
C ALA A 9 -84.63 -26.99 27.56
N THR A 10 -83.61 -27.76 27.16
CA THR A 10 -83.64 -29.24 27.24
C THR A 10 -83.49 -29.77 28.67
N ALA A 11 -82.84 -29.03 29.58
CA ALA A 11 -82.68 -29.44 30.98
C ALA A 11 -83.98 -29.30 31.80
N ASN A 12 -84.85 -28.36 31.45
CA ASN A 12 -86.11 -28.11 32.18
C ASN A 12 -87.26 -29.06 31.80
N ARG A 13 -87.02 -30.06 30.93
CA ARG A 13 -87.99 -31.14 30.66
C ARG A 13 -87.70 -32.45 31.39
N SER A 14 -86.57 -32.57 32.10
CA SER A 14 -86.32 -33.72 32.97
C SER A 14 -87.02 -33.52 34.32
N LYS A 15 -88.35 -33.40 34.28
CA LYS A 15 -89.20 -33.41 35.46
C LYS A 15 -89.25 -34.86 35.95
N SER A 16 -88.54 -35.11 37.05
CA SER A 16 -88.73 -36.23 37.98
C SER A 16 -89.10 -37.57 37.35
N CYS A 17 -88.13 -38.24 36.72
CA CYS A 17 -88.21 -39.69 36.55
C CYS A 17 -87.75 -40.35 37.86
N SER A 18 -88.51 -40.15 38.93
CA SER A 18 -88.46 -41.00 40.11
C SER A 18 -89.42 -42.15 39.86
N VAL A 19 -89.08 -43.01 38.89
CA VAL A 19 -89.88 -44.19 38.62
C VAL A 19 -89.61 -45.16 39.76
N SER A 20 -90.59 -45.27 40.66
CA SER A 20 -90.58 -46.27 41.72
C SER A 20 -90.75 -47.66 41.11
N ALA A 21 -90.29 -48.69 41.80
CA ALA A 21 -90.51 -50.08 41.40
C ALA A 21 -92.02 -50.43 41.30
N GLU A 22 -92.88 -49.73 42.04
CA GLU A 22 -94.35 -49.81 41.90
C GLU A 22 -94.86 -49.30 40.54
N ASP A 23 -94.38 -48.16 40.04
CA ASP A 23 -94.85 -47.58 38.76
C ASP A 23 -94.48 -48.47 37.57
N TYR A 24 -93.29 -49.09 37.61
CA TYR A 24 -92.83 -50.00 36.56
C TYR A 24 -93.64 -51.32 36.53
N LYS A 25 -94.13 -51.78 37.68
CA LYS A 25 -95.01 -52.96 37.77
C LYS A 25 -96.40 -52.65 37.23
N ASP A 26 -96.93 -51.46 37.50
CA ASP A 26 -98.23 -51.01 36.99
C ASP A 26 -98.23 -50.80 35.48
N GLU A 27 -97.17 -50.19 34.92
CA GLU A 27 -97.02 -50.05 33.46
C GLU A 27 -96.86 -51.41 32.76
N HIS A 28 -96.08 -52.32 33.34
CA HIS A 28 -95.94 -53.67 32.83
C HIS A 28 -97.29 -54.43 32.86
N SER A 29 -98.05 -54.32 33.95
CA SER A 29 -99.38 -54.93 34.08
C SER A 29 -100.37 -54.40 33.03
N ARG A 30 -100.38 -53.08 32.79
CA ARG A 30 -101.20 -52.46 31.73
C ARG A 30 -100.82 -52.96 30.34
N LEU A 31 -99.52 -53.09 30.08
CA LEU A 31 -99.02 -53.58 28.79
C LEU A 31 -99.38 -55.06 28.58
N MET A 32 -99.26 -55.91 29.60
CA MET A 32 -99.66 -57.32 29.51
C MET A 32 -101.17 -57.46 29.28
N LYS A 33 -101.98 -56.62 29.94
CA LYS A 33 -103.43 -56.59 29.70
C LYS A 33 -103.78 -56.19 28.26
N ALA A 34 -103.07 -55.21 27.69
CA ALA A 34 -103.24 -54.85 26.28
C ALA A 34 -102.80 -55.98 25.31
N MET A 35 -101.81 -56.79 25.68
CA MET A 35 -101.43 -57.98 24.92
C MET A 35 -102.53 -59.06 24.97
N ASP A 36 -103.13 -59.28 26.13
CA ASP A 36 -104.22 -60.25 26.28
C ASP A 36 -105.47 -59.85 25.46
N GLU A 37 -105.78 -58.55 25.39
CA GLU A 37 -106.84 -58.02 24.51
C GLU A 37 -106.51 -58.23 23.02
N LEU A 38 -105.25 -58.04 22.62
CA LEU A 38 -104.78 -58.22 21.24
C LEU A 38 -104.66 -59.69 20.81
N ASP A 39 -104.48 -60.61 21.75
CA ASP A 39 -104.42 -62.06 21.51
C ASP A 39 -105.80 -62.73 21.53
N ASN A 40 -106.87 -61.97 21.85
CA ASN A 40 -108.25 -62.48 21.88
C ASN A 40 -108.63 -63.12 20.53
N PRO A 41 -109.18 -64.35 20.51
CA PRO A 41 -109.59 -65.03 19.28
C PRO A 41 -110.60 -64.26 18.41
N GLU A 42 -111.34 -63.30 18.98
CA GLU A 42 -112.22 -62.40 18.22
C GLU A 42 -111.46 -61.52 17.19
N HIS A 43 -110.16 -61.28 17.43
CA HIS A 43 -109.30 -60.53 16.53
C HIS A 43 -108.59 -61.41 15.49
N MET A 44 -108.90 -62.71 15.44
CA MET A 44 -108.33 -63.64 14.46
C MET A 44 -108.96 -63.41 13.07
N PRO A 45 -108.15 -63.24 12.00
CA PRO A 45 -108.68 -63.08 10.64
C PRO A 45 -109.48 -64.30 10.17
N ASN A 46 -110.63 -64.05 9.52
CA ASN A 46 -111.51 -65.10 9.01
C ASN A 46 -110.77 -66.03 8.03
N GLY A 47 -110.72 -67.34 8.33
CA GLY A 47 -110.10 -68.37 7.49
C GLY A 47 -108.68 -68.81 7.91
N LEU A 48 -108.11 -68.23 8.97
CA LEU A 48 -106.82 -68.65 9.52
C LEU A 48 -106.97 -69.88 10.44
N ASP A 49 -106.03 -70.81 10.35
CA ASP A 49 -105.94 -71.95 11.26
C ASP A 49 -105.55 -71.50 12.69
N PRO A 50 -106.30 -71.90 13.73
CA PRO A 50 -106.00 -71.54 15.12
C PRO A 50 -104.56 -71.85 15.56
N SER A 51 -103.93 -72.92 15.04
CA SER A 51 -102.53 -73.26 15.36
C SER A 51 -101.54 -72.18 14.91
N ILE A 52 -101.80 -71.55 13.77
CA ILE A 52 -100.93 -70.51 13.22
C ILE A 52 -101.12 -69.20 13.99
N TRP A 53 -102.36 -68.90 14.38
CA TRP A 53 -102.68 -67.76 15.24
C TRP A 53 -101.97 -67.86 16.59
N GLU A 54 -102.00 -69.03 17.23
CA GLU A 54 -101.31 -69.27 18.51
C GLU A 54 -99.79 -69.07 18.38
N LYS A 55 -99.16 -69.57 17.31
CA LYS A 55 -97.73 -69.34 17.02
C LYS A 55 -97.41 -67.87 16.78
N PHE A 56 -98.30 -67.13 16.11
CA PHE A 56 -98.14 -65.69 15.90
C PHE A 56 -98.23 -64.90 17.21
N CYS A 57 -99.23 -65.19 18.04
CA CYS A 57 -99.37 -64.59 19.38
C CYS A 57 -98.13 -64.87 20.22
N LEU A 58 -97.61 -66.11 20.20
CA LEU A 58 -96.38 -66.49 20.87
C LEU A 58 -95.16 -65.72 20.35
N ALA A 59 -94.99 -65.62 19.03
CA ALA A 59 -93.87 -64.87 18.44
C ALA A 59 -93.93 -63.37 18.77
N ARG A 60 -95.13 -62.78 18.79
CA ARG A 60 -95.38 -61.39 19.20
C ARG A 60 -95.01 -61.17 20.67
N ARG A 61 -95.43 -62.06 21.57
CA ARG A 61 -95.05 -62.01 23.00
C ARG A 61 -93.54 -62.15 23.18
N ASN A 62 -92.90 -63.09 22.51
CA ASN A 62 -91.44 -63.27 22.56
C ASN A 62 -90.68 -62.02 22.07
N LYS A 63 -91.16 -61.37 20.99
CA LYS A 63 -90.59 -60.11 20.52
C LYS A 63 -90.71 -59.01 21.58
N LEU A 64 -91.89 -58.83 22.16
CA LEU A 64 -92.11 -57.84 23.21
C LEU A 64 -91.20 -58.09 24.42
N GLU A 65 -91.12 -59.34 24.88
CA GLU A 65 -90.22 -59.72 25.98
C GLU A 65 -88.76 -59.41 25.65
N SER A 66 -88.29 -59.73 24.44
CA SER A 66 -86.93 -59.42 24.02
C SER A 66 -86.65 -57.91 23.96
N GLU A 67 -87.60 -57.09 23.50
CA GLU A 67 -87.48 -55.63 23.48
C GLU A 67 -87.52 -55.04 24.89
N GLN A 68 -88.38 -55.56 25.77
CA GLN A 68 -88.40 -55.17 27.19
C GLN A 68 -87.08 -55.53 27.87
N LEU A 69 -86.49 -56.69 27.58
CA LEU A 69 -85.19 -57.09 28.12
C LEU A 69 -84.09 -56.14 27.63
N VAL A 70 -84.05 -55.80 26.34
CA VAL A 70 -83.08 -54.81 25.82
C VAL A 70 -83.29 -53.45 26.47
N CYS A 71 -84.54 -53.01 26.62
CA CYS A 71 -84.87 -51.75 27.26
C CYS A 71 -84.42 -51.72 28.73
N LYS A 72 -84.67 -52.80 29.48
CA LYS A 72 -84.28 -52.95 30.89
C LYS A 72 -82.76 -53.10 31.07
N CYS A 73 -82.10 -53.89 30.23
CA CYS A 73 -80.69 -54.21 30.39
C CYS A 73 -79.74 -53.13 29.84
N PHE A 74 -80.14 -52.41 28.79
CA PHE A 74 -79.26 -51.46 28.12
C PHE A 74 -79.78 -50.03 28.21
N ILE A 75 -81.05 -49.80 27.87
CA ILE A 75 -81.57 -48.45 27.72
C ILE A 75 -81.70 -47.76 29.09
N LEU A 76 -82.38 -48.38 30.06
CA LEU A 76 -82.56 -47.80 31.39
C LEU A 76 -81.23 -47.51 32.12
N PRO A 77 -80.26 -48.44 32.19
CA PRO A 77 -78.98 -48.16 32.86
C PRO A 77 -78.19 -47.04 32.16
N LEU A 78 -78.24 -46.95 30.83
CA LEU A 78 -77.59 -45.86 30.09
C LEU A 78 -78.21 -44.51 30.40
N TYR A 79 -79.55 -44.42 30.40
CA TYR A 79 -80.24 -43.17 30.78
C TYR A 79 -79.95 -42.78 32.22
N PHE A 80 -79.99 -43.74 33.14
CA PHE A 80 -79.71 -43.50 34.55
C PHE A 80 -78.25 -43.08 34.79
N SER A 81 -77.30 -43.76 34.16
CA SER A 81 -75.87 -43.39 34.20
C SER A 81 -75.64 -42.00 33.65
N LYS A 82 -76.24 -41.66 32.51
CA LYS A 82 -76.15 -40.32 31.91
C LYS A 82 -76.73 -39.24 32.83
N TYR A 83 -77.86 -39.52 33.48
CA TYR A 83 -78.46 -38.60 34.44
C TYR A 83 -77.55 -38.35 35.64
N ILE A 84 -76.98 -39.41 36.24
CA ILE A 84 -76.05 -39.30 37.36
C ILE A 84 -74.81 -38.50 36.96
N LEU A 85 -74.19 -38.81 35.81
CA LEU A 85 -73.01 -38.08 35.33
C LEU A 85 -73.30 -36.60 35.10
N LEU A 86 -74.48 -36.26 34.57
CA LEU A 86 -74.90 -34.87 34.40
C LEU A 86 -75.01 -34.16 35.75
N LYS A 87 -75.64 -34.79 36.74
CA LYS A 87 -75.81 -34.23 38.08
C LYS A 87 -74.46 -34.00 38.76
N ILE A 88 -73.58 -34.99 38.73
CA ILE A 88 -72.21 -34.89 39.26
C ILE A 88 -71.44 -33.76 38.56
N SER A 89 -71.54 -33.65 37.23
CA SER A 89 -70.86 -32.59 36.47
C SER A 89 -71.32 -31.19 36.86
N VAL A 90 -72.63 -31.01 37.06
CA VAL A 90 -73.21 -29.72 37.48
C VAL A 90 -72.77 -29.36 38.90
N GLU A 91 -72.85 -30.29 39.83
CA GLU A 91 -72.40 -30.08 41.21
C GLU A 91 -70.89 -29.78 41.27
N PHE A 92 -70.07 -30.52 40.50
CA PHE A 92 -68.64 -30.27 40.42
C PHE A 92 -68.32 -28.88 39.87
N LYS A 93 -69.01 -28.44 38.81
CA LYS A 93 -68.84 -27.09 38.25
C LYS A 93 -69.24 -26.00 39.25
N ASN A 94 -70.34 -26.20 39.97
CA ASN A 94 -70.79 -25.25 40.99
C ASN A 94 -69.79 -25.17 42.14
N ASN A 95 -69.31 -26.31 42.64
CA ASN A 95 -68.30 -26.37 43.69
C ASN A 95 -66.99 -25.72 43.24
N ALA A 96 -66.51 -26.01 42.03
CA ALA A 96 -65.31 -25.36 41.47
C ALA A 96 -65.48 -23.84 41.39
N ARG A 97 -66.65 -23.34 40.98
CA ARG A 97 -66.94 -21.90 40.95
C ARG A 97 -66.93 -21.27 42.34
N LEU A 98 -67.47 -21.97 43.35
CA LEU A 98 -67.44 -21.51 44.74
C LEU A 98 -66.01 -21.47 45.28
N VAL A 99 -65.20 -22.49 45.02
CA VAL A 99 -63.78 -22.53 45.42
C VAL A 99 -62.99 -21.39 44.79
N VAL A 100 -63.14 -21.15 43.48
CA VAL A 100 -62.47 -20.02 42.80
C VAL A 100 -62.90 -18.68 43.38
N LYS A 101 -64.19 -18.51 43.68
CA LYS A 101 -64.70 -17.30 44.33
C LYS A 101 -64.11 -17.10 45.73
N TRP A 102 -64.03 -18.18 46.52
CA TRP A 102 -63.44 -18.16 47.86
C TRP A 102 -61.95 -17.82 47.83
N ILE A 103 -61.16 -18.44 46.95
CA ILE A 103 -59.74 -18.14 46.76
C ILE A 103 -59.57 -16.65 46.39
N GLY A 104 -60.34 -16.16 45.42
CA GLY A 104 -60.27 -14.75 45.03
C GLY A 104 -60.71 -13.77 46.13
N SER A 105 -61.54 -14.19 47.07
CA SER A 105 -61.87 -13.41 48.27
C SER A 105 -60.71 -13.38 49.28
N ILE A 106 -60.02 -14.52 49.48
CA ILE A 106 -58.84 -14.61 50.35
C ILE A 106 -57.70 -13.75 49.79
N ASP A 107 -57.42 -13.86 48.49
CA ASP A 107 -56.37 -13.07 47.84
C ASP A 107 -56.62 -11.56 47.97
N LYS A 108 -57.88 -11.13 47.88
CA LYS A 108 -58.26 -9.73 48.10
C LYS A 108 -58.04 -9.27 49.53
N LEU A 109 -58.38 -10.10 50.52
CA LEU A 109 -58.14 -9.77 51.92
C LEU A 109 -56.64 -9.69 52.21
N HIS A 110 -55.86 -10.66 51.72
CA HIS A 110 -54.41 -10.65 51.86
C HIS A 110 -53.76 -9.44 51.19
N LEU A 111 -54.26 -9.04 50.01
CA LEU A 111 -53.79 -7.83 49.34
C LEU A 111 -54.06 -6.57 50.18
N ILE A 112 -55.21 -6.47 50.84
CA ILE A 112 -55.54 -5.34 51.73
C ILE A 112 -54.60 -5.34 52.94
N GLU A 113 -54.37 -6.49 53.58
CA GLU A 113 -53.43 -6.61 54.71
C GLU A 113 -52.02 -6.17 54.31
N LEU A 114 -51.51 -6.64 53.16
CA LEU A 114 -50.19 -6.23 52.65
C LEU A 114 -50.12 -4.73 52.36
N GLN A 115 -51.21 -4.14 51.86
CA GLN A 115 -51.29 -2.69 51.65
C GLN A 115 -51.25 -1.93 52.97
N GLU A 116 -51.96 -2.39 54.00
CA GLU A 116 -51.93 -1.80 55.33
C GLU A 116 -50.56 -1.93 55.99
N GLU A 117 -49.90 -3.09 55.90
CA GLU A 117 -48.54 -3.28 56.41
C GLU A 117 -47.54 -2.36 55.70
N LYS A 118 -47.63 -2.25 54.37
CA LYS A 118 -46.82 -1.30 53.61
C LYS A 118 -47.02 0.13 54.11
N ILE A 119 -48.26 0.56 54.32
CA ILE A 119 -48.57 1.90 54.82
C ILE A 119 -48.01 2.08 56.23
N LYS A 120 -48.18 1.10 57.13
CA LYS A 120 -47.62 1.15 58.50
C LYS A 120 -46.10 1.30 58.47
N LEU A 121 -45.39 0.55 57.62
CA LEU A 121 -43.94 0.63 57.48
C LEU A 121 -43.47 1.95 56.85
N GLN A 122 -44.24 2.55 55.93
CA GLN A 122 -43.89 3.83 55.33
C GLN A 122 -44.15 5.03 56.26
N VAL A 123 -45.20 4.98 57.07
CA VAL A 123 -45.63 6.11 57.91
C VAL A 123 -45.02 6.04 59.31
N ASN A 124 -44.84 4.85 59.89
CA ASN A 124 -44.33 4.66 61.25
C ASN A 124 -42.85 4.23 61.27
N LEU A 125 -41.99 4.96 60.55
CA LEU A 125 -40.55 4.80 60.70
C LEU A 125 -40.06 5.58 61.92
N THR A 126 -39.73 4.87 63.01
CA THR A 126 -39.00 5.44 64.13
C THR A 126 -37.52 5.58 63.78
N PHE A 127 -37.08 6.81 63.51
CA PHE A 127 -35.66 7.13 63.35
C PHE A 127 -35.06 7.55 64.69
N GLN A 128 -34.01 6.85 65.12
CA GLN A 128 -33.23 7.28 66.29
C GLN A 128 -32.13 8.25 65.82
N PHE A 129 -32.29 9.53 66.14
CA PHE A 129 -31.27 10.54 65.87
C PHE A 129 -30.26 10.56 67.02
N LEU A 130 -29.01 10.22 66.73
CA LEU A 130 -27.90 10.42 67.67
C LEU A 130 -27.29 11.81 67.41
N LEU A 131 -27.83 12.84 68.06
CA LEU A 131 -27.33 14.21 67.96
C LEU A 131 -25.96 14.32 68.65
N LYS A 132 -25.03 15.06 68.03
CA LYS A 132 -23.70 15.32 68.61
C LYS A 132 -23.75 16.62 69.43
N GLN A 133 -22.98 16.68 70.52
CA GLN A 133 -22.92 17.85 71.41
C GLN A 133 -22.47 19.11 70.65
N GLY A 134 -23.28 20.17 70.69
CA GLY A 134 -23.02 21.44 69.99
C GLY A 134 -24.04 21.84 68.92
N GLN A 135 -25.07 21.04 68.68
CA GLN A 135 -26.21 21.43 67.83
C GLN A 135 -27.23 22.24 68.66
N VAL A 136 -27.59 23.45 68.20
CA VAL A 136 -28.65 24.28 68.80
C VAL A 136 -29.99 23.75 68.31
N GLU A 137 -30.82 23.29 69.24
CA GLU A 137 -32.23 22.96 68.97
C GLU A 137 -32.97 24.28 68.70
N VAL A 138 -33.41 24.49 67.46
CA VAL A 138 -34.34 25.57 67.16
C VAL A 138 -35.74 25.02 67.40
N GLU A 139 -36.49 25.65 68.30
CA GLU A 139 -37.92 25.37 68.51
C GLU A 139 -38.69 25.67 67.21
N SER A 140 -38.93 24.66 66.37
CA SER A 140 -39.84 24.84 65.23
C SER A 140 -41.28 24.62 65.71
N THR A 141 -41.83 25.64 66.36
CA THR A 141 -43.21 25.63 66.86
C THR A 141 -44.17 26.39 65.96
N GLU A 142 -43.89 26.52 64.67
CA GLU A 142 -44.85 27.07 63.71
C GLU A 142 -44.80 26.24 62.42
N ILE A 143 -45.96 25.65 62.08
CA ILE A 143 -46.27 25.27 60.71
C ILE A 143 -45.92 26.50 59.86
N PRO A 144 -45.11 26.39 58.80
CA PRO A 144 -44.72 27.54 58.00
C PRO A 144 -45.98 28.35 57.64
N ASP A 145 -45.96 29.67 57.87
CA ASP A 145 -47.11 30.50 57.56
C ASP A 145 -47.37 30.49 56.04
N TYR A 146 -48.36 29.70 55.64
CA TYR A 146 -48.79 29.55 54.25
C TYR A 146 -49.79 30.62 53.84
N ALA A 147 -50.00 31.70 54.64
CA ALA A 147 -50.92 32.78 54.28
C ALA A 147 -50.62 33.42 52.90
N GLY A 148 -49.37 33.38 52.45
CA GLY A 148 -48.94 33.82 51.11
C GLY A 148 -48.72 32.70 50.09
N ALA A 149 -48.97 31.43 50.44
CA ALA A 149 -48.64 30.30 49.57
C ALA A 149 -49.75 30.04 48.56
N ILE A 150 -49.37 29.99 47.28
CA ILE A 150 -50.28 29.69 46.17
C ILE A 150 -50.17 28.21 45.84
N PHE A 151 -51.29 27.48 45.96
CA PHE A 151 -51.35 26.08 45.56
C PHE A 151 -51.34 25.96 44.04
N ILE A 152 -50.21 25.52 43.48
CA ILE A 152 -50.09 25.22 42.06
C ILE A 152 -50.35 23.73 41.87
N LYS A 153 -51.37 23.41 41.07
CA LYS A 153 -51.66 22.02 40.69
C LYS A 153 -50.49 21.46 39.90
N LYS A 154 -50.01 20.28 40.30
CA LYS A 154 -48.93 19.55 39.61
C LYS A 154 -49.18 19.39 38.11
N SER A 155 -50.44 19.19 37.71
CA SER A 155 -50.84 19.05 36.32
C SER A 155 -50.45 20.25 35.44
N ILE A 156 -50.49 21.47 35.98
CA ILE A 156 -50.12 22.69 35.24
C ILE A 156 -48.61 22.72 34.99
N ILE A 157 -47.82 22.30 35.98
CA ILE A 157 -46.36 22.21 35.86
C ILE A 157 -45.98 21.11 34.85
N GLU A 158 -46.66 19.97 34.90
CA GLU A 158 -46.43 18.86 33.97
C GLU A 158 -46.81 19.25 32.53
N GLU A 159 -47.95 19.90 32.32
CA GLU A 159 -48.36 20.42 31.01
C GLU A 159 -47.38 21.48 30.47
N LEU A 160 -46.93 22.41 31.33
CA LEU A 160 -45.91 23.39 30.95
C LEU A 160 -44.59 22.71 30.57
N ASN A 161 -44.15 21.71 31.33
CA ASN A 161 -42.94 20.95 31.02
C ASN A 161 -43.08 20.20 29.69
N CYS A 162 -44.24 19.59 29.41
CA CYS A 162 -44.51 18.98 28.10
C CYS A 162 -44.43 20.02 26.98
N ASN A 163 -45.06 21.18 27.15
CA ASN A 163 -45.01 22.27 26.16
C ASN A 163 -43.58 22.79 25.94
N ILE A 164 -42.77 22.91 27.00
CA ILE A 164 -41.36 23.29 26.91
C ILE A 164 -40.58 22.24 26.11
N MET A 165 -40.79 20.94 26.39
CA MET A 165 -40.11 19.86 25.67
C MET A 165 -40.47 19.86 24.19
N ASP A 166 -41.75 20.05 23.84
CA ASP A 166 -42.20 20.13 22.45
C ASP A 166 -41.56 21.32 21.71
N GLN A 167 -41.42 22.47 22.37
CA GLN A 167 -40.74 23.63 21.80
C GLN A 167 -39.24 23.39 21.63
N VAL A 168 -38.60 22.74 22.59
CA VAL A 168 -37.19 22.36 22.50
C VAL A 168 -36.97 21.39 21.34
N GLU A 169 -37.84 20.39 21.17
CA GLU A 169 -37.75 19.43 20.06
C GLU A 169 -37.91 20.14 18.71
N LYS A 170 -38.89 21.04 18.58
CA LYS A 170 -39.05 21.86 17.37
C LYS A 170 -37.81 22.72 17.08
N LYS A 171 -37.21 23.30 18.13
CA LYS A 171 -35.97 24.09 18.00
C LYS A 171 -34.81 23.21 17.54
N ILE A 172 -34.63 22.03 18.13
CA ILE A 172 -33.58 21.07 17.73
C ILE A 172 -33.80 20.63 16.28
N ALA A 173 -35.03 20.28 15.90
CA ALA A 173 -35.35 19.90 14.53
C ALA A 173 -35.03 21.04 13.54
N SER A 174 -35.34 22.29 13.89
CA SER A 174 -34.96 23.44 13.08
C SER A 174 -33.43 23.62 13.01
N MET A 175 -32.71 23.45 14.12
CA MET A 175 -31.25 23.55 14.14
C MET A 175 -30.59 22.46 13.29
N VAL A 176 -31.11 21.24 13.31
CA VAL A 176 -30.63 20.13 12.48
C VAL A 176 -30.85 20.45 10.99
N LYS A 177 -32.04 20.93 10.62
CA LYS A 177 -32.32 21.37 9.24
C LYS A 177 -31.37 22.49 8.78
N CYS A 178 -31.12 23.49 9.63
CA CYS A 178 -30.16 24.56 9.31
C CYS A 178 -28.74 24.02 9.14
N LYS A 179 -28.30 23.10 10.01
CA LYS A 179 -26.99 22.44 9.90
C LYS A 179 -26.85 21.67 8.59
N GLU A 180 -27.87 20.90 8.21
CA GLU A 180 -27.88 20.14 6.95
C GLU A 180 -27.86 21.07 5.73
N PHE A 181 -28.63 22.16 5.77
CA PHE A 181 -28.62 23.18 4.73
C PHE A 181 -27.24 23.83 4.58
N SER A 182 -26.59 24.23 5.68
CA SER A 182 -25.23 24.78 5.65
C SER A 182 -24.22 23.78 5.10
N LYS A 183 -24.32 22.48 5.47
CA LYS A 183 -23.48 21.43 4.88
C LYS A 183 -23.65 21.35 3.36
N GLY A 184 -24.89 21.41 2.88
CA GLY A 184 -25.20 21.43 1.45
C GLY A 184 -24.57 22.62 0.73
N ILE A 185 -24.65 23.82 1.32
CA ILE A 185 -23.98 25.02 0.78
C ILE A 185 -22.47 24.81 0.70
N PHE A 186 -21.82 24.36 1.77
CA PHE A 186 -20.37 24.14 1.76
C PHE A 186 -19.94 23.11 0.71
N GLN A 187 -20.72 22.04 0.52
CA GLN A 187 -20.44 21.07 -0.52
C GLN A 187 -20.55 21.70 -1.92
N LEU A 188 -21.61 22.46 -2.19
CA LEU A 188 -21.79 23.15 -3.46
C LEU A 188 -20.70 24.20 -3.72
N GLU A 189 -20.27 24.95 -2.69
CA GLU A 189 -19.16 25.89 -2.79
C GLU A 189 -17.84 25.18 -3.13
N TRP A 190 -17.60 24.03 -2.52
CA TRP A 190 -16.42 23.21 -2.81
C TRP A 190 -16.46 22.67 -4.25
N GLU A 191 -17.61 22.15 -4.70
CA GLU A 191 -17.79 21.68 -6.07
C GLU A 191 -17.61 22.82 -7.08
N HIS A 192 -18.17 24.00 -6.80
CA HIS A 192 -17.97 25.18 -7.64
C HIS A 192 -16.50 25.61 -7.70
N LYS A 193 -15.78 25.59 -6.57
CA LYS A 193 -14.33 25.89 -6.53
C LYS A 193 -13.54 24.86 -7.34
N LYS A 194 -13.88 23.58 -7.22
CA LYS A 194 -13.26 22.51 -8.02
C LYS A 194 -13.46 22.75 -9.52
N MET A 195 -14.69 23.02 -9.95
CA MET A 195 -15.00 23.30 -11.36
C MET A 195 -14.26 24.54 -11.85
N ARG A 196 -14.16 25.59 -11.03
CA ARG A 196 -13.40 26.81 -11.37
C ARG A 196 -11.91 26.52 -11.60
N MET A 197 -11.29 25.73 -10.72
CA MET A 197 -9.88 25.32 -10.90
C MET A 197 -9.69 24.48 -12.16
N GLN A 198 -10.65 23.60 -12.50
CA GLN A 198 -10.60 22.84 -13.75
C GLN A 198 -10.73 23.74 -14.98
N ILE A 199 -11.61 24.75 -14.93
CA ILE A 199 -11.72 25.76 -15.99
C ILE A 199 -10.40 26.51 -16.15
N GLU A 200 -9.78 26.93 -15.05
CA GLU A 200 -8.50 27.63 -15.07
C GLU A 200 -7.37 26.76 -15.64
N ASP A 201 -7.26 25.50 -15.23
CA ASP A 201 -6.30 24.54 -15.78
C ASP A 201 -6.50 24.31 -17.29
N LEU A 202 -7.75 24.15 -17.73
CA LEU A 202 -8.07 24.01 -19.15
C LEU A 202 -7.75 25.28 -19.95
N ASN A 203 -8.03 26.45 -19.40
CA ASN A 203 -7.69 27.72 -20.02
C ASN A 203 -6.17 27.90 -20.11
N GLN A 204 -5.42 27.53 -19.07
CA GLN A 204 -3.97 27.55 -19.10
C GLN A 204 -3.42 26.62 -20.18
N LYS A 205 -3.92 25.37 -20.24
CA LYS A 205 -3.54 24.43 -21.30
C LYS A 205 -3.85 24.96 -22.70
N ALA A 206 -5.00 25.62 -22.88
CA ALA A 206 -5.34 26.25 -24.15
C ALA A 206 -4.37 27.39 -24.50
N GLN A 207 -4.01 28.24 -23.53
CA GLN A 207 -3.01 29.28 -23.71
C GLN A 207 -1.63 28.71 -24.03
N ASP A 208 -1.22 27.64 -23.36
CA ASP A 208 0.04 26.95 -23.60
C ASP A 208 0.07 26.40 -25.03
N ILE A 209 -1.02 25.78 -25.49
CA ILE A 209 -1.15 25.28 -26.86
C ILE A 209 -0.99 26.40 -27.89
N VAL A 210 -1.62 27.56 -27.66
CA VAL A 210 -1.52 28.73 -28.55
C VAL A 210 -0.11 29.34 -28.51
N THR A 211 0.52 29.37 -27.34
CA THR A 211 1.83 30.00 -27.11
C THR A 211 3.00 29.08 -27.49
N LEU A 212 2.76 27.78 -27.67
CA LEU A 212 3.77 26.81 -28.08
C LEU A 212 4.46 27.28 -29.38
N PRO A 213 5.77 27.59 -29.35
CA PRO A 213 6.47 28.01 -30.53
C PRO A 213 6.56 26.82 -31.50
N VAL A 214 5.85 26.92 -32.63
CA VAL A 214 5.94 25.92 -33.69
C VAL A 214 7.29 26.10 -34.39
N THR A 215 8.23 25.21 -34.12
CA THR A 215 9.51 25.16 -34.83
C THR A 215 9.30 24.95 -36.33
N LYS A 216 10.17 25.52 -37.17
CA LYS A 216 10.08 25.39 -38.64
C LYS A 216 9.97 23.95 -39.12
N ASP A 217 10.67 22.99 -38.50
CA ASP A 217 10.57 21.58 -38.86
C ASP A 217 9.17 20.99 -38.56
N ARG A 218 8.52 21.41 -37.47
CA ARG A 218 7.14 21.00 -37.15
C ARG A 218 6.13 21.63 -38.10
N GLN A 219 6.35 22.88 -38.49
CA GLN A 219 5.52 23.55 -39.52
C GLN A 219 5.64 22.82 -40.86
N LEU A 220 6.85 22.44 -41.27
CA LEU A 220 7.09 21.66 -42.49
C LEU A 220 6.42 20.28 -42.42
N PHE A 221 6.49 19.60 -41.28
CA PHE A 221 5.81 18.32 -41.05
C PHE A 221 4.29 18.42 -41.21
N LEU A 222 3.67 19.47 -40.66
CA LEU A 222 2.22 19.66 -40.74
C LEU A 222 1.74 20.14 -42.13
N THR A 223 2.59 20.83 -42.88
CA THR A 223 2.22 21.43 -44.18
C THR A 223 2.49 20.50 -45.36
N MET A 224 3.50 19.64 -45.26
CA MET A 224 3.96 18.81 -46.38
C MET A 224 3.33 17.42 -46.32
N LEU A 225 2.62 17.04 -47.39
CA LEU A 225 1.92 15.75 -47.49
C LEU A 225 2.87 14.53 -47.47
N ASP A 226 4.09 14.70 -47.97
CA ASP A 226 5.12 13.66 -48.02
C ASP A 226 6.42 14.16 -47.37
N TYR A 227 6.32 14.42 -46.07
CA TYR A 227 7.44 14.90 -45.25
C TYR A 227 8.61 13.92 -45.24
N ASP A 228 8.32 12.61 -45.22
CA ASP A 228 9.33 11.57 -45.17
C ASP A 228 10.20 11.57 -46.43
N SER A 229 9.58 11.73 -47.61
CA SER A 229 10.32 11.91 -48.87
C SER A 229 11.14 13.19 -48.88
N TYR A 230 10.58 14.32 -48.41
CA TYR A 230 11.33 15.59 -48.32
C TYR A 230 12.55 15.48 -47.39
N MET A 231 12.38 14.85 -46.22
CA MET A 231 13.47 14.63 -45.29
C MET A 231 14.50 13.66 -45.84
N ALA A 232 14.07 12.58 -46.51
CA ALA A 232 14.98 11.65 -47.18
C ALA A 232 15.82 12.35 -48.26
N HIS A 233 15.21 13.24 -49.06
CA HIS A 233 15.95 14.07 -50.02
C HIS A 233 16.92 15.03 -49.34
N ARG A 234 16.51 15.67 -48.24
CA ARG A 234 17.37 16.59 -47.46
C ARG A 234 18.56 15.85 -46.85
N ILE A 235 18.33 14.65 -46.31
CA ILE A 235 19.36 13.76 -45.78
C ILE A 235 20.30 13.33 -46.90
N ALA A 236 19.79 12.86 -48.03
CA ALA A 236 20.62 12.45 -49.17
C ALA A 236 21.50 13.60 -49.69
N ALA A 237 20.98 14.83 -49.75
CA ALA A 237 21.76 16.01 -50.14
C ALA A 237 22.87 16.33 -49.12
N MET A 238 22.60 16.19 -47.82
CA MET A 238 23.60 16.34 -46.76
C MET A 238 24.67 15.24 -46.84
N GLU A 239 24.28 13.98 -47.06
CA GLU A 239 25.20 12.86 -47.24
C GLU A 239 26.12 13.05 -48.45
N GLN A 240 25.58 13.55 -49.57
CA GLN A 240 26.38 13.91 -50.74
C GLN A 240 27.41 15.00 -50.40
N THR A 241 27.01 16.03 -49.65
CA THR A 241 27.91 17.11 -49.23
C THR A 241 29.01 16.58 -48.32
N LEU A 242 28.68 15.72 -47.35
CA LEU A 242 29.65 15.08 -46.47
C LEU A 242 30.61 14.18 -47.25
N ALA A 243 30.13 13.42 -48.24
CA ALA A 243 30.99 12.60 -49.09
C ALA A 243 31.96 13.45 -49.93
N VAL A 244 31.54 14.63 -50.38
CA VAL A 244 32.43 15.60 -51.04
C VAL A 244 33.48 16.11 -50.05
N MET A 245 33.09 16.46 -48.82
CA MET A 245 34.02 16.91 -47.78
C MET A 245 35.06 15.84 -47.42
N ASP A 246 34.65 14.58 -47.25
CA ASP A 246 35.54 13.44 -46.99
C ASP A 246 36.56 13.24 -48.12
N LYS A 247 36.14 13.41 -49.39
CA LYS A 247 37.07 13.40 -50.53
C LYS A 247 38.08 14.55 -50.46
N PHE A 248 37.65 15.76 -50.10
CA PHE A 248 38.56 16.89 -49.92
C PHE A 248 39.55 16.67 -48.78
N GLU A 249 39.11 16.10 -47.67
CA GLU A 249 39.99 15.76 -46.55
C GLU A 249 41.05 14.73 -46.95
N LYS A 250 40.64 13.66 -47.64
CA LYS A 250 41.56 12.64 -48.21
C LYS A 250 42.55 13.25 -49.20
N LEU A 251 42.09 14.15 -50.07
CA LEU A 251 42.95 14.83 -51.02
C LEU A 251 43.96 15.75 -50.30
N SER A 252 43.52 16.47 -49.27
CA SER A 252 44.36 17.31 -48.42
C SER A 252 45.45 16.47 -47.73
N TYR A 253 45.09 15.33 -47.14
CA TYR A 253 46.05 14.40 -46.52
C TYR A 253 47.09 13.91 -47.53
N ASN A 254 46.66 13.50 -48.72
CA ASN A 254 47.57 13.04 -49.78
C ASN A 254 48.50 14.15 -50.27
N LEU A 255 48.00 15.38 -50.40
CA LEU A 255 48.83 16.53 -50.76
C LEU A 255 49.88 16.83 -49.69
N ILE A 256 49.51 16.78 -48.42
CA ILE A 256 50.45 16.96 -47.29
C ILE A 256 51.54 15.87 -47.35
N TYR A 257 51.14 14.61 -47.57
CA TYR A 257 52.09 13.50 -47.68
C TYR A 257 53.04 13.67 -48.87
N LEU A 258 52.52 14.04 -50.04
CA LEU A 258 53.33 14.30 -51.24
C LEU A 258 54.32 15.43 -50.99
N PHE A 259 53.87 16.54 -50.38
CA PHE A 259 54.74 17.68 -50.06
C PHE A 259 55.83 17.29 -49.05
N TYR A 260 55.49 16.52 -48.02
CA TYR A 260 56.44 16.00 -47.04
C TYR A 260 57.49 15.10 -47.70
N SER A 261 57.08 14.17 -48.57
CA SER A 261 58.01 13.29 -49.30
C SER A 261 58.93 14.05 -50.25
N PHE A 262 58.40 15.04 -50.98
CA PHE A 262 59.15 15.83 -51.94
C PHE A 262 60.15 16.75 -51.23
N GLY A 263 59.73 17.40 -50.14
CA GLY A 263 60.59 18.22 -49.30
C GLY A 263 61.75 17.41 -48.71
N ASN A 264 61.47 16.21 -48.19
CA ASN A 264 62.50 15.30 -47.67
C ASN A 264 63.45 14.82 -48.76
N ALA A 265 62.97 14.51 -49.97
CA ALA A 265 63.82 14.12 -51.09
C ALA A 265 64.77 15.26 -51.52
N GLN A 266 64.27 16.50 -51.54
CA GLN A 266 65.09 17.68 -51.86
C GLN A 266 66.13 17.98 -50.78
N LEU A 267 65.78 17.80 -49.51
CA LEU A 267 66.69 17.90 -48.37
C LEU A 267 67.78 16.82 -48.45
N HIS A 268 67.40 15.56 -48.70
CA HIS A 268 68.34 14.45 -48.87
C HIS A 268 69.33 14.74 -50.01
N LYS A 269 68.86 15.26 -51.15
CA LYS A 269 69.71 15.67 -52.28
C LYS A 269 70.70 16.77 -51.90
N LYS A 270 70.29 17.77 -51.11
CA LYS A 270 71.21 18.82 -50.61
C LYS A 270 72.25 18.24 -49.64
N ASN A 271 71.84 17.37 -48.72
CA ASN A 271 72.74 16.71 -47.78
C ASN A 271 73.75 15.82 -48.51
N MET A 272 73.32 15.01 -49.47
CA MET A 272 74.20 14.20 -50.33
C MET A 272 75.26 15.05 -51.04
N LYS A 273 74.87 16.20 -51.61
CA LYS A 273 75.83 17.14 -52.21
C LYS A 273 76.83 17.68 -51.19
N LYS A 274 76.39 18.00 -49.97
CA LYS A 274 77.27 18.47 -48.88
C LYS A 274 78.26 17.38 -48.46
N HIS A 275 77.78 16.14 -48.28
CA HIS A 275 78.64 14.99 -47.98
C HIS A 275 79.65 14.75 -49.10
N GLN A 276 79.23 14.81 -50.36
CA GLN A 276 80.13 14.64 -51.50
C GLN A 276 81.21 15.73 -51.58
N LYS A 277 80.88 16.99 -51.28
CA LYS A 277 81.89 18.06 -51.16
C LYS A 277 82.89 17.75 -50.04
N ARG A 278 82.39 17.30 -48.89
CA ARG A 278 83.24 16.95 -47.74
C ARG A 278 84.17 15.78 -48.05
N ILE A 279 83.69 14.77 -48.78
CA ILE A 279 84.51 13.65 -49.25
C ILE A 279 85.64 14.17 -50.14
N LYS A 280 85.34 15.03 -51.13
CA LYS A 280 86.37 15.63 -52.01
C LYS A 280 87.41 16.46 -51.24
N GLU A 281 86.99 17.19 -50.22
CA GLU A 281 87.91 17.93 -49.34
C GLU A 281 88.85 16.98 -48.58
N LEU A 282 88.29 15.88 -48.03
CA LEU A 282 89.06 14.88 -47.32
C LEU A 282 90.02 14.14 -48.25
N GLU A 283 89.60 13.77 -49.46
CA GLU A 283 90.46 13.16 -50.48
C GLU A 283 91.66 14.07 -50.81
N LYS A 284 91.43 15.37 -50.99
CA LYS A 284 92.51 16.35 -51.19
C LYS A 284 93.43 16.45 -49.96
N CYS A 285 92.88 16.36 -48.76
CA CYS A 285 93.67 16.38 -47.54
C CYS A 285 94.54 15.11 -47.41
N ILE A 286 93.98 13.95 -47.76
CA ILE A 286 94.69 12.67 -47.80
C ILE A 286 95.85 12.76 -48.79
N SER A 287 95.62 13.24 -50.03
CA SER A 287 96.68 13.35 -51.02
C SER A 287 97.82 14.29 -50.59
N LEU A 288 97.48 15.41 -49.93
CA LEU A 288 98.49 16.32 -49.37
C LEU A 288 99.29 15.66 -48.24
N LYS A 289 98.63 14.86 -47.38
CA LYS A 289 99.30 14.12 -46.32
C LYS A 289 100.15 12.97 -46.85
N GLU A 290 99.71 12.29 -47.92
CA GLU A 290 100.50 11.28 -48.61
C GLU A 290 101.77 11.89 -49.22
N GLN A 291 101.65 13.06 -49.86
CA GLN A 291 102.81 13.80 -50.37
C GLN A 291 103.77 14.18 -49.24
N ALA A 292 103.27 14.77 -48.15
CA ALA A 292 104.10 15.11 -46.99
C ALA A 292 104.76 13.86 -46.37
N ASN A 293 104.06 12.73 -46.30
CA ASN A 293 104.62 11.47 -45.83
C ASN A 293 105.71 10.93 -46.77
N TYR A 294 105.55 11.12 -48.09
CA TYR A 294 106.56 10.76 -49.07
C TYR A 294 107.81 11.62 -48.93
N GLU A 295 107.66 12.94 -48.78
CA GLU A 295 108.76 13.87 -48.51
C GLU A 295 109.51 13.51 -47.22
N LEU A 296 108.78 13.29 -46.12
CA LEU A 296 109.36 12.82 -44.85
C LEU A 296 110.05 11.46 -44.99
N SER A 297 109.53 10.55 -45.83
CA SER A 297 110.17 9.26 -46.11
C SER A 297 111.46 9.42 -46.90
N LEU A 298 111.54 10.42 -47.79
CA LEU A 298 112.77 10.78 -48.51
C LEU A 298 113.81 11.34 -47.53
N GLU A 299 113.40 12.28 -46.66
CA GLU A 299 114.25 12.86 -45.62
C GLU A 299 114.75 11.78 -44.64
N LEU A 300 113.89 10.82 -44.26
CA LEU A 300 114.31 9.67 -43.45
C LEU A 300 115.36 8.82 -44.15
N LYS A 301 115.24 8.59 -45.45
CA LYS A 301 116.25 7.86 -46.23
C LYS A 301 117.56 8.63 -46.29
N GLU A 302 117.52 9.95 -46.53
CA GLU A 302 118.70 10.80 -46.54
C GLU A 302 119.38 10.84 -45.16
N MET A 303 118.61 11.00 -44.09
CA MET A 303 119.09 10.94 -42.73
C MET A 303 119.66 9.56 -42.39
N LEU A 304 119.06 8.47 -42.87
CA LEU A 304 119.60 7.12 -42.72
C LEU A 304 120.94 6.98 -43.44
N VAL A 305 121.08 7.54 -44.64
CA VAL A 305 122.37 7.62 -45.35
C VAL A 305 123.37 8.41 -44.50
N SER A 306 123.04 9.62 -44.04
CA SER A 306 123.95 10.42 -43.19
C SER A 306 124.28 9.77 -41.84
N VAL A 307 123.36 9.00 -41.25
CA VAL A 307 123.63 8.21 -40.03
C VAL A 307 124.48 6.99 -40.35
N SER A 308 124.27 6.33 -41.50
CA SER A 308 125.11 5.22 -41.95
C SER A 308 126.51 5.69 -42.32
N GLU A 309 126.66 6.85 -42.94
CA GLU A 309 127.94 7.51 -43.20
C GLU A 309 128.60 7.92 -41.89
N ARG A 310 127.87 8.54 -40.95
CA ARG A 310 128.41 8.83 -39.60
C ARG A 310 128.77 7.57 -38.83
N ARG A 311 128.01 6.48 -38.95
CA ARG A 311 128.33 5.16 -38.38
C ARG A 311 129.55 4.56 -39.05
N HIS A 312 129.69 4.68 -40.37
CA HIS A 312 130.89 4.23 -41.08
C HIS A 312 132.11 5.08 -40.73
N ILE A 313 131.94 6.39 -40.54
CA ILE A 313 132.98 7.30 -40.05
C ILE A 313 133.31 6.99 -38.59
N SER A 314 132.34 6.66 -37.73
CA SER A 314 132.59 6.30 -36.33
C SER A 314 133.08 4.85 -36.14
N GLN A 315 132.80 3.97 -37.10
CA GLN A 315 133.41 2.64 -37.21
C GLN A 315 134.81 2.68 -37.84
N ALA A 316 135.10 3.64 -38.73
CA ALA A 316 136.41 3.83 -39.37
C ALA A 316 137.35 4.72 -38.54
N ALA A 317 136.82 5.66 -37.75
CA ALA A 317 137.53 6.40 -36.72
C ALA A 317 137.21 5.75 -35.38
N GLY A 318 138.01 4.74 -34.99
CA GLY A 318 137.81 3.91 -33.80
C GLY A 318 137.24 4.69 -32.61
N GLU A 319 135.97 4.43 -32.29
CA GLU A 319 135.26 5.03 -31.18
C GLU A 319 135.96 4.70 -29.84
N SER A 320 136.64 5.71 -29.31
CA SER A 320 137.10 5.79 -27.93
C SER A 320 135.88 5.85 -26.99
N GLN A 321 136.00 5.16 -25.85
CA GLN A 321 134.98 4.92 -24.82
C GLN A 321 134.27 6.18 -24.27
N LEU A 322 134.82 7.36 -24.53
CA LEU A 322 134.29 8.67 -24.14
C LEU A 322 133.03 9.10 -24.92
N THR A 323 132.88 8.74 -26.19
CA THR A 323 131.73 9.16 -27.02
C THR A 323 130.44 8.45 -26.62
N ARG A 324 130.56 7.23 -26.09
CA ARG A 324 129.42 6.42 -25.64
C ARG A 324 128.77 6.96 -24.37
N ILE A 325 129.52 7.65 -23.50
CA ILE A 325 129.01 8.20 -22.23
C ILE A 325 128.18 9.48 -22.48
N LEU A 326 128.59 10.32 -23.43
CA LEU A 326 127.87 11.56 -23.76
C LEU A 326 126.51 11.31 -24.44
N PHE A 327 126.39 10.24 -25.24
CA PHE A 327 125.13 9.89 -25.91
C PHE A 327 124.00 9.48 -24.94
N TYR A 328 124.31 8.81 -23.83
CA TYR A 328 123.30 8.44 -22.83
C TYR A 328 122.83 9.63 -21.98
N ALA A 329 123.68 10.64 -21.77
CA ALA A 329 123.30 11.85 -21.03
C ALA A 329 122.29 12.73 -21.80
N ASP A 330 122.46 12.89 -23.11
CA ASP A 330 121.54 13.66 -23.95
C ASP A 330 120.17 12.99 -24.10
N MET A 331 120.13 11.67 -24.19
CA MET A 331 118.86 10.91 -24.25
C MET A 331 118.00 11.09 -22.99
N GLN A 332 118.64 11.19 -21.82
CA GLN A 332 117.92 11.37 -20.56
C GLN A 332 117.33 12.78 -20.44
N HIS A 333 118.06 13.81 -20.88
CA HIS A 333 117.63 15.21 -20.85
C HIS A 333 116.45 15.52 -21.80
N ILE A 334 116.39 14.82 -22.94
CA ILE A 334 115.25 14.93 -23.88
C ILE A 334 113.98 14.32 -23.28
N SER A 335 114.11 13.19 -22.56
CA SER A 335 112.97 12.48 -21.96
C SER A 335 112.25 13.30 -20.89
N GLU A 336 113.01 14.02 -20.04
CA GLU A 336 112.46 14.91 -19.01
C GLU A 336 111.72 16.10 -19.62
N ARG A 337 112.25 16.65 -20.72
CA ARG A 337 111.62 17.78 -21.43
C ARG A 337 110.26 17.39 -22.00
N THR A 338 110.14 16.18 -22.57
CA THR A 338 108.87 15.65 -23.10
C THR A 338 107.86 15.38 -21.98
N ALA A 339 108.31 14.84 -20.84
CA ALA A 339 107.43 14.61 -19.68
C ALA A 339 106.84 15.93 -19.12
N LYS A 340 107.66 16.99 -19.05
CA LYS A 340 107.24 18.32 -18.58
C LYS A 340 106.19 18.98 -19.50
N GLN A 341 106.32 18.80 -20.82
CA GLN A 341 105.33 19.31 -21.79
C GLN A 341 103.98 18.59 -21.65
N ARG A 342 103.97 17.27 -21.51
CA ARG A 342 102.73 16.49 -21.27
C ARG A 342 102.02 16.92 -19.99
N TYR A 343 102.77 17.17 -18.91
CA TYR A 343 102.20 17.67 -17.67
C TYR A 343 101.54 19.04 -17.83
N GLN A 344 102.14 19.95 -18.61
CA GLN A 344 101.55 21.27 -18.89
C GLN A 344 100.26 21.18 -19.73
N GLU A 345 100.17 20.25 -20.69
CA GLU A 345 98.94 20.02 -21.46
C GLU A 345 97.80 19.50 -20.59
N ILE A 346 98.09 18.58 -19.67
CA ILE A 346 97.10 18.05 -18.71
C ILE A 346 96.55 19.18 -17.83
N LEU A 347 97.41 20.09 -17.34
CA LEU A 347 96.96 21.25 -16.57
C LEU A 347 96.05 22.18 -17.37
N LYS A 348 96.37 22.44 -18.65
CA LYS A 348 95.53 23.24 -19.54
C LYS A 348 94.16 22.59 -19.76
N GLN A 349 94.11 21.27 -19.99
CA GLN A 349 92.85 20.54 -20.13
C GLN A 349 92.00 20.58 -18.85
N LYS A 350 92.63 20.46 -17.67
CA LYS A 350 91.91 20.56 -16.38
C LYS A 350 91.29 21.95 -16.19
N HIS A 351 92.04 23.02 -16.52
CA HIS A 351 91.54 24.39 -16.41
C HIS A 351 90.35 24.66 -17.35
N LEU A 352 90.45 24.22 -18.61
CA LEU A 352 89.35 24.36 -19.58
C LEU A 352 88.09 23.61 -19.15
N ARG A 353 88.24 22.43 -18.53
CA ARG A 353 87.10 21.66 -18.01
C ARG A 353 86.38 22.40 -16.88
N GLY A 354 87.12 23.03 -15.96
CA GLY A 354 86.53 23.83 -14.89
C GLY A 354 85.76 25.05 -15.40
N LEU A 355 86.27 25.72 -16.45
CA LEU A 355 85.57 26.81 -17.13
C LEU A 355 84.24 26.37 -17.76
N ILE A 356 84.20 25.17 -18.35
CA ILE A 356 82.96 24.60 -18.91
C ILE A 356 81.95 24.30 -17.79
N GLU A 357 82.39 23.71 -16.68
CA GLU A 357 81.53 23.43 -15.52
C GLU A 357 80.95 24.71 -14.88
N GLU A 358 81.71 25.81 -14.83
CA GLU A 358 81.18 27.11 -14.41
C GLU A 358 80.16 27.68 -15.39
N GLN A 359 80.44 27.60 -16.69
CA GLN A 359 79.51 28.07 -17.72
C GLN A 359 78.19 27.29 -17.72
N GLU A 360 78.25 25.99 -17.48
CA GLU A 360 77.06 25.13 -17.37
C GLU A 360 76.17 25.54 -16.18
N LYS A 361 76.77 25.80 -15.02
CA LYS A 361 76.03 26.34 -13.86
C LYS A 361 75.39 27.70 -14.15
N HIS A 362 76.08 28.57 -14.88
CA HIS A 362 75.51 29.86 -15.28
C HIS A 362 74.33 29.71 -16.25
N LEU A 363 74.40 28.75 -17.18
CA LEU A 363 73.29 28.44 -18.08
C LEU A 363 72.08 27.87 -17.33
N ASP A 364 72.30 26.98 -16.36
CA ASP A 364 71.21 26.44 -15.52
C ASP A 364 70.48 27.56 -14.75
N ILE A 365 71.24 28.51 -14.18
CA ILE A 365 70.65 29.67 -13.48
C ILE A 365 69.82 30.53 -14.46
N LEU A 366 70.38 30.84 -15.64
CA LEU A 366 69.68 31.64 -16.65
C LEU A 366 68.43 30.93 -17.18
N GLN A 367 68.46 29.61 -17.32
CA GLN A 367 67.32 28.81 -17.74
C GLN A 367 66.21 28.85 -16.66
N ALA A 368 66.57 28.70 -15.38
CA ALA A 368 65.64 28.83 -14.28
C ALA A 368 65.01 30.23 -14.19
N GLU A 369 65.78 31.30 -14.45
CA GLU A 369 65.24 32.66 -14.51
C GLU A 369 64.31 32.88 -15.71
N ALA A 370 64.64 32.32 -16.88
CA ALA A 370 63.78 32.37 -18.06
C ALA A 370 62.46 31.64 -17.84
N GLU A 371 62.47 30.48 -17.18
CA GLU A 371 61.28 29.75 -16.76
C GLU A 371 60.44 30.55 -15.75
N ARG A 372 61.07 31.17 -14.74
CA ARG A 372 60.40 32.07 -13.79
C ARG A 372 59.74 33.28 -14.47
N LEU A 373 60.40 33.86 -15.48
CA LEU A 373 59.84 34.96 -16.26
C LEU A 373 58.67 34.48 -17.12
N ARG A 374 58.77 33.30 -17.76
CA ARG A 374 57.66 32.66 -18.47
C ARG A 374 56.44 32.44 -17.57
N SER A 375 56.62 31.92 -16.35
CA SER A 375 55.53 31.69 -15.39
C SER A 375 54.91 32.99 -14.88
N LYS A 376 55.62 34.13 -14.95
CA LYS A 376 55.12 35.45 -14.56
C LYS A 376 54.34 36.15 -15.69
N THR A 377 54.69 35.89 -16.95
CA THR A 377 54.01 36.47 -18.13
C THR A 377 52.79 35.66 -18.56
N PHE A 378 52.72 34.38 -18.24
CA PHE A 378 51.55 33.53 -18.44
C PHE A 378 51.23 32.75 -17.16
N PRO A 379 50.39 33.26 -16.25
CA PRO A 379 49.79 32.40 -15.22
C PRO A 379 48.91 31.39 -15.95
N LEU A 380 49.30 30.11 -15.90
CA LEU A 380 48.57 28.99 -16.51
C LEU A 380 47.11 28.98 -16.00
N LEU A 381 46.16 28.96 -16.95
CA LEU A 381 44.80 28.45 -16.73
C LEU A 381 44.85 26.92 -16.73
#